data_AF-M1PN18-F1
#
_entry.id   AF-M1PN18-F1
#
_cell.length_a   1.000
_cell.length_b   1.000
_cell.length_c   1.000
_cell.angle_alpha   90.00
_cell.angle_beta   90.00
_cell.angle_gamma   90.00
#
_symmetry.space_group_name_H-M   'P 1'
#
loop_
_entity.id
_entity.type
_entity.pdbx_description
1 polymer ?
#
loop_
_entity_poly.entity_id
_entity_poly.type
_entity_poly.pdbx_seq_one_letter_code
_entity_poly.pdbx_strand_id
1 'polypeptide(L)'
;PLGQRQLTTYEVSGTGVFVEGDDLHFVNNAAMQQMWDDIRRTIIVGLDLAHNTLQKRLGKEVTPETINEYLHVLNHAMHGAAVVQEHMVETHPSLTEDCYVKVFTGDDEMADDLEPQFVLNVDKLFPAKQAAQLKAVVGKSMWQAVHIPTTVSRTCDGGTTSRWS
;
A
#
# COMPACT_ATOMS: atom_id res chain seq x y z
N PRO A 1 -45.82 7.28 0.96
CA PRO A 1 -45.22 5.95 1.18
C PRO A 1 -44.35 5.59 -0.02
N LEU A 2 -43.11 5.10 0.17
CA LEU A 2 -42.30 4.59 -0.96
C LEU A 2 -43.01 3.40 -1.63
N GLY A 3 -42.64 3.09 -2.88
CA GLY A 3 -43.21 1.94 -3.61
C GLY A 3 -44.56 2.19 -4.28
N GLN A 4 -44.94 3.46 -4.57
CA GLN A 4 -46.11 3.75 -5.42
C GLN A 4 -45.91 3.33 -6.89
N ARG A 5 -44.65 3.08 -7.27
CA ARG A 5 -44.23 2.40 -8.51
C ARG A 5 -43.30 1.25 -8.14
N GLN A 6 -43.08 0.32 -9.07
CA GLN A 6 -42.14 -0.78 -8.87
C GLN A 6 -40.74 -0.23 -8.55
N LEU A 7 -40.15 -0.74 -7.47
CA LEU A 7 -38.73 -0.61 -7.18
C LEU A 7 -38.03 -1.73 -7.95
N THR A 8 -37.16 -1.36 -8.89
CA THR A 8 -36.52 -2.29 -9.82
C THR A 8 -35.10 -2.61 -9.36
N THR A 9 -34.66 -3.82 -9.65
CA THR A 9 -33.26 -4.22 -9.48
C THR A 9 -32.37 -3.57 -10.53
N TYR A 10 -31.08 -3.41 -10.20
CA TYR A 10 -30.05 -2.94 -11.10
C TYR A 10 -29.05 -4.05 -11.39
N GLU A 11 -28.67 -4.22 -12.65
CA GLU A 11 -27.52 -5.05 -12.99
C GLU A 11 -26.23 -4.26 -12.73
N VAL A 12 -25.28 -4.86 -12.02
CA VAL A 12 -23.90 -4.37 -12.04
C VAL A 12 -23.31 -4.70 -13.41
N SER A 13 -23.11 -3.68 -14.24
CA SER A 13 -22.76 -3.81 -15.65
C SER A 13 -21.67 -4.85 -15.93
N GLY A 14 -21.96 -5.81 -16.81
CA GLY A 14 -21.00 -6.82 -17.26
C GLY A 14 -20.81 -8.01 -16.31
N THR A 15 -21.58 -8.08 -15.21
CA THR A 15 -21.47 -9.15 -14.21
C THR A 15 -22.64 -10.13 -14.24
N GLY A 16 -23.80 -9.75 -14.78
CA GLY A 16 -25.04 -10.51 -14.62
C GLY A 16 -25.61 -10.53 -13.19
N VAL A 17 -25.06 -9.74 -12.27
CA VAL A 17 -25.50 -9.66 -10.87
C VAL A 17 -26.53 -8.55 -10.74
N PHE A 18 -27.74 -8.90 -10.30
CA PHE A 18 -28.85 -7.98 -10.06
C PHE A 18 -29.05 -7.77 -8.56
N VAL A 19 -29.11 -6.51 -8.13
CA VAL A 19 -29.29 -6.12 -6.73
C VAL A 19 -30.34 -5.02 -6.59
N GLU A 20 -30.85 -4.82 -5.38
CA GLU A 20 -31.64 -3.63 -5.08
C GLU A 20 -30.75 -2.38 -5.07
N GLY A 21 -31.32 -1.21 -5.36
CA GLY A 21 -30.54 0.03 -5.40
C GLY A 21 -29.88 0.37 -4.06
N ASP A 22 -30.51 -0.03 -2.95
CA ASP A 22 -30.05 0.19 -1.59
C ASP A 22 -28.75 -0.57 -1.26
N ASP A 23 -28.49 -1.71 -1.90
CA ASP A 23 -27.25 -2.49 -1.75
C ASP A 23 -26.05 -1.80 -2.41
N LEU A 24 -26.32 -0.84 -3.31
CA LEU A 24 -25.33 0.01 -3.97
C LEU A 24 -25.15 1.35 -3.24
N HIS A 25 -25.86 1.58 -2.13
CA HIS A 25 -25.54 2.70 -1.26
C HIS A 25 -24.24 2.39 -0.50
N PHE A 26 -23.24 3.28 -0.56
CA PHE A 26 -21.91 3.01 0.00
C PHE A 26 -21.91 2.66 1.50
N VAL A 27 -22.88 3.16 2.28
CA VAL A 27 -23.05 2.80 3.70
C VAL A 27 -23.40 1.32 3.88
N ASN A 28 -24.11 0.73 2.92
CA ASN A 28 -24.54 -0.67 2.95
C ASN A 28 -23.57 -1.59 2.20
N ASN A 29 -22.52 -1.04 1.59
CA ASN A 29 -21.59 -1.78 0.74
C ASN A 29 -20.16 -1.70 1.27
N ALA A 30 -19.70 -2.79 1.90
CA ALA A 30 -18.36 -2.86 2.47
C ALA A 30 -17.25 -2.73 1.40
N ALA A 31 -17.48 -3.19 0.17
CA ALA A 31 -16.50 -3.06 -0.90
C ALA A 31 -16.30 -1.60 -1.33
N MET A 32 -17.38 -0.81 -1.38
CA MET A 32 -17.29 0.63 -1.66
C MET A 32 -16.54 1.38 -0.56
N GLN A 33 -16.76 1.00 0.71
CA GLN A 33 -16.03 1.59 1.84
C GLN A 33 -14.55 1.21 1.80
N GLN A 34 -14.24 -0.08 1.62
CA GLN A 34 -12.87 -0.55 1.59
C GLN A 34 -12.09 -0.02 0.40
N MET A 35 -12.73 0.17 -0.76
CA MET A 35 -12.10 0.84 -1.91
C MET A 35 -11.62 2.25 -1.57
N TRP A 36 -12.44 3.02 -0.85
CA TRP A 36 -12.02 4.34 -0.36
C TRP A 36 -10.92 4.23 0.69
N ASP A 37 -11.04 3.31 1.63
CA ASP A 37 -10.06 3.12 2.69
C ASP A 37 -8.68 2.72 2.12
N ASP A 38 -8.63 1.80 1.16
CA ASP A 38 -7.40 1.37 0.47
C ASP A 38 -6.74 2.53 -0.28
N ILE A 39 -7.51 3.42 -0.91
CA ILE A 39 -6.94 4.63 -1.52
C ILE A 39 -6.44 5.59 -0.43
N ARG A 40 -7.26 5.88 0.58
CA ARG A 40 -6.99 6.87 1.62
C ARG A 40 -5.78 6.50 2.47
N ARG A 41 -5.59 5.21 2.77
CA ARG A 41 -4.52 4.68 3.61
C ARG A 41 -3.20 4.45 2.86
N THR A 42 -3.13 4.78 1.58
CA THR A 42 -1.95 4.55 0.74
C THR A 42 -1.17 5.83 0.46
N ILE A 43 0.16 5.76 0.54
CA ILE A 43 1.08 6.79 0.07
C ILE A 43 2.28 6.17 -0.64
N ILE A 44 2.86 6.91 -1.59
CA ILE A 44 4.08 6.53 -2.29
C ILE A 44 5.23 7.42 -1.82
N VAL A 45 6.32 6.82 -1.31
CA VAL A 45 7.47 7.53 -0.75
C VAL A 45 8.76 7.07 -1.41
N GLY A 46 9.52 8.00 -2.00
CA GLY A 46 10.80 7.70 -2.66
C GLY A 46 11.91 7.43 -1.65
N LEU A 47 12.76 6.43 -1.93
CA LEU A 47 13.90 6.06 -1.09
C LEU A 47 15.22 6.72 -1.51
N ASP A 48 15.30 7.29 -2.72
CA ASP A 48 16.55 7.84 -3.26
C ASP A 48 17.18 8.90 -2.35
N LEU A 49 16.39 9.81 -1.78
CA LEU A 49 16.90 10.84 -0.89
C LEU A 49 17.39 10.26 0.44
N ALA A 50 16.67 9.26 0.98
CA ALA A 50 17.06 8.56 2.19
C ALA A 50 18.37 7.80 1.97
N HIS A 51 18.48 7.01 0.90
CA HIS A 51 19.69 6.30 0.51
C HIS A 51 20.88 7.25 0.31
N ASN A 52 20.67 8.36 -0.43
CA ASN A 52 21.69 9.38 -0.61
C ASN A 52 22.15 10.00 0.71
N THR A 53 21.24 10.18 1.67
CA THR A 53 21.56 10.72 2.99
C THR A 53 22.44 9.75 3.77
N LEU A 54 22.11 8.45 3.76
CA LEU A 54 22.92 7.41 4.39
C LEU A 54 24.34 7.34 3.79
N GLN A 55 24.43 7.33 2.46
CA GLN A 55 25.72 7.25 1.75
C GLN A 55 26.58 8.49 1.93
N LYS A 56 26.02 9.69 1.69
CA LYS A 56 26.80 10.94 1.65
C LYS A 56 27.04 11.56 3.03
N ARG A 57 26.08 11.45 3.95
CA ARG A 57 26.21 12.07 5.27
C ARG A 57 26.69 11.11 6.35
N LEU A 58 26.29 9.84 6.29
CA LEU A 58 26.64 8.85 7.32
C LEU A 58 27.74 7.88 6.87
N GLY A 59 28.17 7.93 5.60
CA GLY A 59 29.20 7.03 5.06
C GLY A 59 28.78 5.56 5.10
N LYS A 60 27.48 5.29 5.06
CA LYS A 60 26.92 3.92 5.09
C LYS A 60 26.61 3.46 3.68
N GLU A 61 26.99 2.24 3.37
CA GLU A 61 26.64 1.61 2.10
C GLU A 61 25.15 1.23 2.10
N VAL A 62 24.54 1.28 0.92
CA VAL A 62 23.16 0.83 0.68
C VAL A 62 23.24 -0.22 -0.41
N THR A 63 22.89 -1.45 -0.05
CA THR A 63 22.90 -2.65 -0.89
C THR A 63 21.54 -3.34 -0.84
N PRO A 64 21.21 -4.25 -1.77
CA PRO A 64 19.99 -5.05 -1.69
C PRO A 64 19.82 -5.76 -0.33
N GLU A 65 20.90 -6.29 0.24
CA GLU A 65 20.89 -6.92 1.57
C GLU A 65 20.44 -5.94 2.68
N THR A 66 21.01 -4.73 2.72
CA THR A 66 20.60 -3.72 3.71
C THR A 66 19.17 -3.22 3.49
N ILE A 67 18.70 -3.22 2.24
CA ILE A 67 17.31 -2.84 1.91
C ILE A 67 16.35 -3.94 2.36
N ASN A 68 16.68 -5.22 2.16
CA ASN A 68 15.88 -6.33 2.68
C ASN A 68 15.76 -6.26 4.21
N GLU A 69 16.87 -6.05 4.91
CA GLU A 69 16.84 -5.89 6.37
C GLU A 69 15.97 -4.69 6.79
N TYR A 70 16.11 -3.55 6.10
CA TYR A 70 15.24 -2.40 6.30
C TYR A 70 13.76 -2.75 6.10
N LEU A 71 13.41 -3.51 5.06
CA LEU A 71 12.03 -3.87 4.74
C LEU A 71 11.43 -4.86 5.74
N HIS A 72 12.24 -5.75 6.34
CA HIS A 72 11.82 -6.57 7.48
C HIS A 72 11.48 -5.71 8.69
N VAL A 73 12.40 -4.83 9.08
CA VAL A 73 12.21 -3.91 10.23
C VAL A 73 11.03 -2.99 10.00
N LEU A 74 10.89 -2.44 8.78
CA LEU A 74 9.82 -1.53 8.43
C LEU A 74 8.46 -2.22 8.44
N ASN A 75 8.36 -3.45 7.90
CA ASN A 75 7.10 -4.18 7.93
C ASN A 75 6.71 -4.60 9.36
N HIS A 76 7.64 -4.73 10.31
CA HIS A 76 7.28 -4.81 11.74
C HIS A 76 6.80 -3.44 12.27
N ALA A 77 7.60 -2.39 12.08
CA ALA A 77 7.35 -1.08 12.68
C ALA A 77 6.09 -0.38 12.13
N MET A 78 5.78 -0.52 10.84
CA MET A 78 4.69 0.19 10.17
C MET A 78 3.31 -0.17 10.73
N HIS A 79 3.17 -1.37 11.31
CA HIS A 79 1.95 -1.79 12.02
C HIS A 79 1.72 -1.00 13.32
N GLY A 80 2.73 -0.28 13.83
CA GLY A 80 2.72 0.38 15.14
C GLY A 80 3.42 -0.43 16.24
N ALA A 81 4.49 -1.16 15.88
CA ALA A 81 5.32 -1.95 16.78
C ALA A 81 6.70 -1.29 16.99
N ALA A 82 7.31 -1.51 18.16
CA ALA A 82 8.53 -0.82 18.55
C ALA A 82 9.79 -1.55 18.09
N VAL A 83 10.85 -0.79 17.78
CA VAL A 83 12.16 -1.33 17.32
C VAL A 83 13.37 -0.83 18.10
N VAL A 84 13.18 0.10 19.05
CA VAL A 84 14.31 0.72 19.80
C VAL A 84 14.02 0.87 21.28
N GLN A 85 12.90 1.51 21.65
CA GLN A 85 12.65 1.90 23.03
C GLN A 85 12.17 0.72 23.88
N GLU A 86 12.57 0.70 25.16
CA GLU A 86 12.07 -0.23 26.17
C GLU A 86 10.67 0.18 26.66
N HIS A 87 9.89 -0.77 27.17
CA HIS A 87 8.57 -0.57 27.80
C HIS A 87 7.54 0.10 26.87
N MET A 88 7.62 -0.18 25.57
CA MET A 88 6.62 0.27 24.61
C MET A 88 5.35 -0.56 24.70
N VAL A 89 4.23 0.07 24.36
CA VAL A 89 2.96 -0.61 24.11
C VAL A 89 2.68 -0.54 22.62
N GLU A 90 2.12 -1.61 22.07
CA GLU A 90 2.05 -1.83 20.62
C GLU A 90 0.61 -2.09 20.18
N THR A 91 0.35 -1.92 18.88
CA THR A 91 -0.93 -2.35 18.29
C THR A 91 -1.04 -3.86 18.32
N HIS A 92 -2.26 -4.39 18.48
CA HIS A 92 -2.48 -5.82 18.36
C HIS A 92 -2.37 -6.21 16.87
N PRO A 93 -1.48 -7.15 16.46
CA PRO A 93 -1.21 -7.43 15.05
C PRO A 93 -2.47 -7.80 14.24
N SER A 94 -3.41 -8.55 14.82
CA SER A 94 -4.68 -8.91 14.16
C SER A 94 -5.63 -7.73 13.88
N LEU A 95 -5.36 -6.53 14.41
CA LEU A 95 -6.15 -5.32 14.12
C LEU A 95 -5.50 -4.43 13.04
N THR A 96 -4.30 -4.79 12.59
CA THR A 96 -3.48 -4.04 11.65
C THR A 96 -2.90 -4.92 10.55
N GLU A 97 -3.41 -6.14 10.36
CA GLU A 97 -2.91 -7.13 9.38
C GLU A 97 -2.96 -6.66 7.91
N ASP A 98 -3.77 -5.63 7.62
CA ASP A 98 -3.88 -5.03 6.31
C ASP A 98 -2.80 -3.97 6.02
N CYS A 99 -1.96 -3.66 7.02
CA CYS A 99 -0.84 -2.74 6.94
C CYS A 99 0.40 -3.42 6.37
N TYR A 100 1.07 -2.80 5.41
CA TYR A 100 2.35 -3.31 4.89
C TYR A 100 3.08 -2.26 4.06
N VAL A 101 4.35 -2.53 3.80
CA VAL A 101 5.17 -1.78 2.85
C VAL A 101 5.74 -2.72 1.80
N LYS A 102 5.56 -2.34 0.53
CA LYS A 102 6.25 -2.95 -0.60
C LYS A 102 7.02 -1.91 -1.39
N VAL A 103 7.97 -2.34 -2.19
CA VAL A 103 8.79 -1.48 -3.05
C VAL A 103 8.63 -1.82 -4.51
N PHE A 104 8.87 -0.83 -5.36
CA PHE A 104 9.07 -1.02 -6.80
C PHE A 104 10.21 -0.13 -7.28
N THR A 105 10.86 -0.59 -8.35
CA THR A 105 11.93 0.10 -9.07
C THR A 105 11.87 -0.29 -10.54
N GLY A 106 12.43 0.53 -11.43
CA GLY A 106 12.67 0.17 -12.83
C GLY A 106 14.06 -0.45 -13.07
N ASP A 107 14.86 -0.62 -12.02
CA ASP A 107 16.15 -1.32 -12.05
C ASP A 107 15.94 -2.81 -11.76
N ASP A 108 15.94 -3.63 -12.83
CA ASP A 108 15.67 -5.07 -12.75
C ASP A 108 16.72 -5.81 -11.90
N GLU A 109 18.00 -5.42 -11.99
CA GLU A 109 19.07 -6.04 -11.19
C GLU A 109 18.82 -5.81 -9.69
N MET A 110 18.45 -4.59 -9.32
CA MET A 110 18.09 -4.27 -7.94
C MET A 110 16.82 -4.99 -7.50
N ALA A 111 15.81 -5.14 -8.37
CA ALA A 111 14.56 -5.80 -8.03
C ALA A 111 14.73 -7.31 -7.81
N ASP A 112 15.61 -7.96 -8.59
CA ASP A 112 15.87 -9.40 -8.54
C ASP A 112 16.61 -9.83 -7.26
N ASP A 113 17.43 -8.94 -6.69
CA ASP A 113 18.17 -9.18 -5.44
C ASP A 113 17.35 -8.87 -4.17
N LEU A 114 16.15 -8.32 -4.30
CA LEU A 114 15.23 -8.07 -3.19
C LEU A 114 14.34 -9.27 -2.92
N GLU A 115 13.95 -9.46 -1.66
CA GLU A 115 13.05 -10.55 -1.29
C GLU A 115 11.67 -10.36 -1.95
N PRO A 116 11.15 -11.36 -2.70
CA PRO A 116 9.94 -11.20 -3.51
C PRO A 116 8.68 -10.79 -2.72
N GLN A 117 8.64 -11.09 -1.43
CA GLN A 117 7.51 -10.70 -0.56
C GLN A 117 7.34 -9.19 -0.46
N PHE A 118 8.43 -8.43 -0.57
CA PHE A 118 8.42 -6.97 -0.49
C PHE A 118 8.37 -6.28 -1.85
N VAL A 119 8.47 -7.01 -2.97
CA VAL A 119 8.58 -6.39 -4.30
C VAL A 119 7.24 -6.41 -5.05
N LEU A 120 6.83 -5.25 -5.56
CA LEU A 120 5.81 -5.14 -6.60
C LEU A 120 6.48 -5.34 -7.96
N ASN A 121 6.59 -6.61 -8.39
CA ASN A 121 7.25 -6.96 -9.65
C ASN A 121 6.42 -6.46 -10.85
N VAL A 122 6.93 -5.44 -11.54
CA VAL A 122 6.25 -4.77 -12.66
C VAL A 122 6.03 -5.71 -13.84
N ASP A 123 7.02 -6.57 -14.17
CA ASP A 123 6.90 -7.52 -15.29
C ASP A 123 5.87 -8.62 -15.03
N LYS A 124 5.61 -8.95 -13.76
CA LYS A 124 4.56 -9.89 -13.37
C LYS A 124 3.17 -9.25 -13.38
N LEU A 125 3.08 -7.96 -13.03
CA LEU A 125 1.80 -7.26 -12.85
C LEU A 125 1.26 -6.63 -14.14
N PHE A 126 2.13 -6.33 -15.10
CA PHE A 126 1.77 -5.60 -16.31
C PHE A 126 2.17 -6.35 -17.59
N PRO A 127 1.39 -6.24 -18.68
CA PRO A 127 1.81 -6.73 -19.99
C PRO A 127 3.15 -6.10 -20.40
N ALA A 128 4.01 -6.87 -21.08
CA ALA A 128 5.40 -6.50 -21.38
C ALA A 128 5.59 -5.07 -21.93
N LYS A 129 4.70 -4.62 -22.83
CA LYS A 129 4.77 -3.24 -23.39
C LYS A 129 4.53 -2.17 -22.32
N GLN A 130 3.57 -2.39 -21.42
CA GLN A 130 3.27 -1.47 -20.32
C GLN A 130 4.35 -1.54 -19.25
N ALA A 131 4.85 -2.75 -18.93
CA ALA A 131 5.95 -2.92 -17.99
C ALA A 131 7.20 -2.15 -18.43
N ALA A 132 7.60 -2.27 -19.70
CA ALA A 132 8.72 -1.51 -20.26
C ALA A 132 8.52 0.00 -20.16
N GLN A 133 7.29 0.51 -20.40
CA GLN A 133 6.97 1.93 -20.26
C GLN A 133 7.07 2.39 -18.80
N LEU A 134 6.54 1.62 -17.86
CA LEU A 134 6.58 1.94 -16.42
C LEU A 134 8.02 1.93 -15.89
N LYS A 135 8.80 0.89 -16.21
CA LYS A 135 10.21 0.81 -15.81
C LYS A 135 11.04 1.95 -16.38
N ALA A 136 10.78 2.36 -17.63
CA ALA A 136 11.45 3.51 -18.23
C ALA A 136 11.12 4.85 -17.52
N VAL A 137 9.89 5.01 -17.02
CA VAL A 137 9.47 6.22 -16.27
C VAL A 137 10.04 6.23 -14.85
N VAL A 138 10.02 5.08 -14.17
CA VAL A 138 10.57 4.94 -12.80
C VAL A 138 12.09 5.03 -12.81
N GLY A 139 12.73 4.51 -13.86
CA GLY A 139 14.18 4.45 -13.98
C GLY A 139 14.81 3.66 -12.83
N LYS A 140 15.99 4.09 -12.38
CA LYS A 140 16.70 3.45 -11.26
C LYS A 140 16.22 3.91 -9.87
N SER A 141 15.20 4.75 -9.81
CA SER A 141 14.64 5.23 -8.56
C SER A 141 13.84 4.14 -7.85
N MET A 142 13.96 4.09 -6.53
CA MET A 142 13.21 3.15 -5.70
C MET A 142 12.10 3.85 -4.93
N TRP A 143 10.92 3.24 -4.93
CA TRP A 143 9.71 3.80 -4.31
C TRP A 143 9.05 2.78 -3.39
N GLN A 144 8.54 3.26 -2.26
CA GLN A 144 7.74 2.48 -1.33
C GLN A 144 6.26 2.76 -1.59
N ALA A 145 5.47 1.70 -1.71
CA ALA A 145 4.03 1.73 -1.55
C ALA A 145 3.71 1.37 -0.10
N VAL A 146 3.34 2.37 0.69
CA VAL A 146 3.01 2.23 2.11
C VAL A 146 1.50 2.24 2.25
N HIS A 147 0.97 1.21 2.90
CA HIS A 147 -0.43 1.11 3.25
C HIS A 147 -0.56 1.04 4.76
N ILE A 148 -1.06 2.11 5.40
CA ILE A 148 -1.28 2.13 6.85
C ILE A 148 -2.55 1.34 7.22
N PRO A 149 -2.80 1.01 8.51
CA PRO A 149 -3.95 0.21 8.88
C PRO A 149 -5.29 0.88 8.55
N THR A 150 -6.24 0.13 8.01
CA THR A 150 -7.62 0.61 7.76
C THR A 150 -8.28 1.10 9.05
N THR A 151 -8.04 0.41 10.17
CA THR A 151 -8.56 0.80 11.49
C THR A 151 -8.10 2.21 11.91
N VAL A 152 -6.85 2.57 11.62
CA VAL A 152 -6.30 3.92 11.83
C VAL A 152 -6.95 4.91 10.86
N SER A 153 -7.01 4.59 9.56
CA SER A 153 -7.59 5.48 8.54
C SER A 153 -9.06 5.81 8.80
N ARG A 154 -9.84 4.85 9.29
CA ARG A 154 -11.26 5.03 9.65
C ARG A 154 -11.46 5.83 10.94
N THR A 155 -10.53 5.72 11.89
CA THR A 155 -10.57 6.47 13.15
C THR A 155 -10.12 7.92 12.96
N CYS A 156 -9.18 8.14 12.03
CA CYS A 156 -8.59 9.44 11.74
C CYS A 156 -9.04 9.97 10.36
N ASP A 157 -8.10 10.51 9.58
CA ASP A 157 -8.36 11.09 8.27
C ASP A 157 -7.24 10.75 7.26
N GLY A 158 -7.39 11.20 6.01
CA GLY A 158 -6.37 11.00 4.97
C GLY A 158 -5.07 11.79 5.19
N GLY A 159 -5.08 12.84 6.04
CA GLY A 159 -3.86 13.55 6.41
C GLY A 159 -2.95 12.74 7.33
N THR A 160 -3.49 11.69 7.95
CA THR A 160 -2.74 10.80 8.84
C THR A 160 -1.76 9.92 8.05
N THR A 161 -2.15 9.47 6.85
CA THR A 161 -1.39 8.49 6.06
C THR A 161 0.07 8.88 5.82
N SER A 162 0.33 10.11 5.36
CA SER A 162 1.70 10.56 5.08
C SER A 162 2.51 10.92 6.33
N ARG A 163 1.88 10.99 7.50
CA ARG A 163 2.54 11.30 8.77
C ARG A 163 2.87 10.04 9.56
N TRP A 164 2.04 9.02 9.39
CA TRP A 164 2.27 7.68 9.95
C TRP A 164 3.35 6.95 9.15
N SER A 165 3.30 7.04 7.81
CA SER A 165 4.35 6.55 6.91
C SER A 165 5.70 7.19 7.16
#